data_AF-X0U009-F1
#
_entry.id   AF-X0U009-F1
#
_cell.length_a   1.000
_cell.length_b   1.000
_cell.length_c   1.000
_cell.angle_alpha   90.00
_cell.angle_beta   90.00
_cell.angle_gamma   90.00
#
_symmetry.space_group_name_H-M   'P 1'
#
loop_
_entity.id
_entity.type
_entity.pdbx_description
1 polymer ?
#
loop_
_entity_poly.entity_id
_entity_poly.type
_entity_poly.pdbx_seq_one_letter_code
_entity_poly.pdbx_strand_id
1 'polypeptide(L)'
;VRCANSLIAQAAADAGVSPEDVFEATVVGNTCMHHLFLGLDPTNLAQAPYIPVMSAPLSAAPADVGLAINPHGNVHCLPVIAGFVGSDTVAVLALSQLTSREHPTLAIDIGTNGEVMLWSGERLLVTSCAAGPAFEGAQIEHGVRAAAGAIERVRLTNGDIQVSAIGDEPPSGICGSG
;
A
#
# COMPACT_ATOMS: atom_id res chain seq x y z
N VAL A 1 3.33 10.47 -8.51
CA VAL A 1 3.85 10.27 -9.89
C VAL A 1 5.37 10.19 -9.97
N ARG A 2 6.15 11.24 -9.68
CA ARG A 2 7.65 11.19 -9.79
C ARG A 2 8.30 9.97 -9.11
N CYS A 3 7.93 9.69 -7.86
CA CYS A 3 8.41 8.52 -7.13
C CYS A 3 8.07 7.21 -7.87
N ALA A 4 6.84 7.06 -8.37
CA ALA A 4 6.42 5.89 -9.13
C ALA A 4 7.25 5.71 -10.41
N ASN A 5 7.51 6.78 -11.16
CA ASN A 5 8.36 6.70 -12.37
C ASN A 5 9.79 6.30 -12.06
N SER A 6 10.36 6.78 -10.95
CA SER A 6 11.69 6.31 -10.49
C SER A 6 11.70 4.82 -10.15
N LEU A 7 10.66 4.32 -9.47
CA LEU A 7 10.54 2.91 -9.11
C LEU A 7 10.30 2.02 -10.33
N ILE A 8 9.48 2.47 -11.30
CA ILE A 8 9.26 1.77 -12.57
C ILE A 8 10.57 1.65 -13.34
N ALA A 9 11.33 2.76 -13.45
CA ALA A 9 12.62 2.74 -14.15
C ALA A 9 13.62 1.77 -13.50
N GLN A 10 13.67 1.75 -12.16
CA GLN A 10 14.53 0.80 -11.43
C GLN A 10 14.09 -0.64 -11.68
N ALA A 11 12.80 -0.95 -11.50
CA ALA A 11 12.27 -2.29 -11.69
C ALA A 11 12.45 -2.81 -13.13
N ALA A 12 12.26 -1.94 -14.13
CA ALA A 12 12.50 -2.26 -15.53
C ALA A 12 13.99 -2.58 -15.80
N ALA A 13 14.90 -1.75 -15.26
CA ALA A 13 16.33 -1.98 -15.39
C ALA A 13 16.77 -3.30 -14.73
N ASP A 14 16.26 -3.61 -13.55
CA ASP A 14 16.54 -4.87 -12.84
C ASP A 14 16.03 -6.10 -13.62
N ALA A 15 14.95 -5.94 -14.36
CA ALA A 15 14.38 -6.97 -15.25
C ALA A 15 15.03 -7.01 -16.65
N GLY A 16 15.94 -6.09 -16.97
CA GLY A 16 16.59 -6.01 -18.29
C GLY A 16 15.65 -5.56 -19.43
N VAL A 17 14.60 -4.82 -19.10
CA VAL A 17 13.62 -4.27 -20.06
C VAL A 17 13.58 -2.75 -19.99
N SER A 18 12.95 -2.11 -20.98
CA SER A 18 12.65 -0.68 -20.96
C SER A 18 11.32 -0.42 -20.22
N PRO A 19 11.14 0.73 -19.56
CA PRO A 19 9.80 1.18 -19.14
C PRO A 19 8.78 1.22 -20.29
N GLU A 20 9.24 1.44 -21.53
CA GLU A 20 8.40 1.36 -22.73
C GLU A 20 7.92 -0.05 -23.06
N ASP A 21 8.47 -1.10 -22.45
CA ASP A 21 7.98 -2.48 -22.59
C ASP A 21 6.81 -2.79 -21.63
N VAL A 22 6.45 -1.84 -20.75
CA VAL A 22 5.34 -1.97 -19.80
C VAL A 22 4.05 -1.42 -20.43
N PHE A 23 3.12 -2.30 -20.75
CA PHE A 23 1.84 -1.94 -21.38
C PHE A 23 0.68 -1.79 -20.39
N GLU A 24 0.78 -2.38 -19.20
CA GLU A 24 -0.33 -2.45 -18.24
C GLU A 24 0.18 -2.09 -16.85
N ALA A 25 -0.49 -1.16 -16.18
CA ALA A 25 -0.20 -0.78 -14.80
C ALA A 25 -1.48 -0.67 -13.98
N THR A 26 -1.58 -1.42 -12.89
CA THR A 26 -2.66 -1.26 -11.91
C THR A 26 -2.16 -0.45 -10.73
N VAL A 27 -2.83 0.65 -10.41
CA VAL A 27 -2.50 1.54 -9.30
C VAL A 27 -3.59 1.43 -8.25
N VAL A 28 -3.15 1.17 -7.01
CA VAL A 28 -4.03 1.04 -5.84
C VAL A 28 -3.47 1.86 -4.68
N GLY A 29 -4.35 2.29 -3.81
CA GLY A 29 -4.02 3.04 -2.61
C GLY A 29 -5.26 3.55 -1.89
N ASN A 30 -5.07 4.06 -0.68
CA ASN A 30 -6.16 4.68 0.05
C ASN A 30 -6.80 5.81 -0.76
N THR A 31 -8.04 6.16 -0.43
CA THR A 31 -8.84 7.09 -1.23
C THR A 31 -8.17 8.44 -1.44
N CYS A 32 -7.43 8.97 -0.45
CA CYS A 32 -6.68 10.21 -0.60
C CYS A 32 -5.56 10.07 -1.64
N MET A 33 -4.73 9.03 -1.52
CA MET A 33 -3.64 8.77 -2.46
C MET A 33 -4.14 8.49 -3.87
N HIS A 34 -5.27 7.78 -4.01
CA HIS A 34 -5.95 7.56 -5.27
C HIS A 34 -6.35 8.89 -5.95
N HIS A 35 -6.97 9.80 -5.19
CA HIS A 35 -7.38 11.11 -5.73
C HIS A 35 -6.17 11.97 -6.11
N LEU A 36 -5.15 12.03 -5.26
CA LEU A 36 -3.91 12.75 -5.53
C LEU A 36 -3.18 12.21 -6.77
N PHE A 37 -3.17 10.89 -6.97
CA PHE A 37 -2.58 10.27 -8.14
C PHE A 37 -3.31 10.68 -9.44
N LEU A 38 -4.64 10.73 -9.41
CA LEU A 38 -5.48 11.13 -10.54
C LEU A 38 -5.59 12.66 -10.72
N GLY A 39 -4.93 13.46 -9.89
CA GLY A 39 -5.06 14.92 -9.92
C GLY A 39 -6.43 15.44 -9.49
N LEU A 40 -7.22 14.64 -8.77
CA LEU A 40 -8.51 15.02 -8.21
C LEU A 40 -8.32 15.71 -6.85
N ASP A 41 -9.11 16.75 -6.58
CA ASP A 41 -9.08 17.48 -5.31
C ASP A 41 -9.65 16.63 -4.15
N PRO A 42 -8.83 16.24 -3.16
CA PRO A 42 -9.27 15.42 -2.04
C PRO A 42 -9.89 16.23 -0.90
N THR A 43 -10.11 17.54 -1.03
CA THR A 43 -10.56 18.43 0.07
C THR A 43 -11.79 17.89 0.82
N ASN A 44 -12.75 17.32 0.11
CA ASN A 44 -13.98 16.76 0.71
C ASN A 44 -13.74 15.49 1.56
N LEU A 45 -12.58 14.85 1.45
CA LEU A 45 -12.21 13.72 2.31
C LEU A 45 -11.86 14.16 3.73
N ALA A 46 -11.49 15.42 3.93
CA ALA A 46 -11.14 15.98 5.24
C ALA A 46 -12.37 16.52 6.01
N GLN A 47 -13.55 16.55 5.39
CA GLN A 47 -14.75 17.13 5.98
C GLN A 47 -15.92 16.16 5.91
N ALA A 48 -16.66 16.02 7.01
CA ALA A 48 -17.88 15.22 7.01
C ALA A 48 -18.84 15.74 5.92
N PRO A 49 -19.43 14.85 5.10
CA PRO A 49 -19.53 13.40 5.28
C PRO A 49 -18.46 12.55 4.54
N TYR A 50 -17.26 13.09 4.31
CA TYR A 50 -16.06 12.40 3.81
C TYR A 50 -16.24 11.77 2.42
N ILE A 51 -16.86 12.51 1.51
CA ILE A 51 -17.28 12.01 0.20
C ILE A 51 -16.10 12.07 -0.79
N PRO A 52 -15.70 10.95 -1.42
CA PRO A 52 -14.75 10.99 -2.52
C PRO A 52 -15.36 11.63 -3.77
N VAL A 53 -14.50 12.24 -4.59
CA VAL A 53 -14.91 12.79 -5.91
C VAL A 53 -15.43 11.68 -6.82
N MET A 54 -14.85 10.49 -6.74
CA MET A 54 -15.32 9.31 -7.46
C MET A 54 -15.06 8.01 -6.70
N SER A 55 -15.88 6.99 -7.01
CA SER A 55 -15.75 5.63 -6.46
C SER A 55 -15.61 4.53 -7.51
N ALA A 56 -15.96 4.80 -8.77
CA ALA A 56 -15.92 3.81 -9.85
C ALA A 56 -14.47 3.48 -10.27
N PRO A 57 -14.20 2.28 -10.83
CA PRO A 57 -12.93 2.02 -11.49
C PRO A 57 -12.70 3.01 -12.65
N LEU A 58 -11.44 3.31 -12.91
CA LEU A 58 -11.03 4.18 -14.02
C LEU A 58 -9.86 3.55 -14.77
N SER A 59 -9.88 3.64 -16.10
CA SER A 59 -8.70 3.39 -16.92
C SER A 59 -8.30 4.70 -17.59
N ALA A 60 -7.02 5.02 -17.56
CA ALA A 60 -6.47 6.26 -18.11
C ALA A 60 -5.28 5.95 -19.01
N ALA A 61 -4.99 6.83 -19.97
CA ALA A 61 -3.74 6.75 -20.69
C ALA A 61 -2.58 7.12 -19.75
N PRO A 62 -1.38 6.56 -19.93
CA PRO A 62 -0.21 6.87 -19.10
C PRO A 62 0.12 8.37 -19.09
N ALA A 63 -0.08 9.05 -20.22
CA ALA A 63 0.11 10.48 -20.35
C ALA A 63 -0.84 11.31 -19.46
N ASP A 64 -2.07 10.86 -19.24
CA ASP A 64 -3.08 11.58 -18.45
C ASP A 64 -2.72 11.62 -16.96
N VAL A 65 -2.03 10.58 -16.47
CA VAL A 65 -1.60 10.45 -15.07
C VAL A 65 -0.08 10.69 -14.88
N GLY A 66 0.62 10.99 -15.97
CA GLY A 66 2.07 11.25 -15.98
C GLY A 66 2.95 10.04 -15.68
N LEU A 67 2.46 8.81 -15.91
CA LEU A 67 3.22 7.58 -15.69
C LEU A 67 4.14 7.30 -16.88
N ALA A 68 5.42 7.04 -16.60
CA ALA A 68 6.44 6.79 -17.62
C ALA A 68 6.52 5.29 -17.96
N ILE A 69 5.48 4.80 -18.64
CA ILE A 69 5.41 3.45 -19.25
C ILE A 69 5.20 3.57 -20.76
N ASN A 70 4.87 2.49 -21.48
CA ASN A 70 4.56 2.57 -22.90
C ASN A 70 3.45 3.62 -23.16
N PRO A 71 3.62 4.56 -24.12
CA PRO A 71 2.62 5.60 -24.39
C PRO A 71 1.27 5.06 -24.91
N HIS A 72 1.24 3.82 -25.39
CA HIS A 72 0.04 3.09 -25.81
C HIS A 72 -0.44 2.06 -24.75
N GLY A 73 0.15 2.07 -23.56
CA GLY A 73 -0.30 1.25 -22.44
C GLY A 73 -1.57 1.78 -21.77
N ASN A 74 -2.03 1.06 -20.74
CA ASN A 74 -3.18 1.43 -19.91
C ASN A 74 -2.78 1.52 -18.45
N VAL A 75 -3.35 2.51 -17.74
CA VAL A 75 -3.25 2.63 -16.29
C VAL A 75 -4.63 2.40 -15.69
N HIS A 76 -4.77 1.35 -14.88
CA HIS A 76 -6.00 0.96 -14.22
C HIS A 76 -5.99 1.39 -12.76
N CYS A 77 -6.99 2.16 -12.35
CA CYS A 77 -7.28 2.47 -10.96
C CYS A 77 -8.52 1.67 -10.54
N LEU A 78 -8.39 0.87 -9.48
CA LEU A 78 -9.51 0.12 -8.91
C LEU A 78 -10.50 1.07 -8.21
N PRO A 79 -11.77 0.65 -8.01
CA PRO A 79 -12.73 1.48 -7.28
C PRO A 79 -12.28 1.75 -5.85
N VAL A 80 -12.80 2.83 -5.25
CA VAL A 80 -12.68 3.09 -3.81
C VAL A 80 -14.02 2.83 -3.12
N ILE A 81 -13.99 2.37 -1.87
CA ILE A 81 -15.19 1.97 -1.13
C ILE A 81 -15.80 3.17 -0.41
N ALA A 82 -14.97 3.99 0.25
CA ALA A 82 -15.40 5.15 1.05
C ALA A 82 -14.27 6.18 1.19
N GLY A 83 -14.52 7.30 1.88
CA GLY A 83 -13.52 8.36 2.06
C GLY A 83 -12.20 7.90 2.71
N PHE A 84 -12.25 6.86 3.55
CA PHE A 84 -11.08 6.29 4.24
C PHE A 84 -10.82 4.82 3.90
N VAL A 85 -11.55 4.26 2.94
CA VAL A 85 -11.37 2.86 2.50
C VAL A 85 -11.17 2.87 0.99
N GLY A 86 -9.92 2.69 0.58
CA GLY A 86 -9.50 2.88 -0.80
C GLY A 86 -9.43 1.62 -1.64
N SER A 87 -8.72 1.76 -2.76
CA SER A 87 -8.52 0.70 -3.75
C SER A 87 -7.48 -0.33 -3.30
N ASP A 88 -6.59 0.05 -2.37
CA ASP A 88 -5.70 -0.88 -1.64
C ASP A 88 -6.51 -1.97 -0.93
N THR A 89 -7.56 -1.58 -0.21
CA THR A 89 -8.48 -2.54 0.42
C THR A 89 -9.14 -3.45 -0.61
N VAL A 90 -9.56 -2.91 -1.76
CA VAL A 90 -10.13 -3.70 -2.86
C VAL A 90 -9.11 -4.71 -3.41
N ALA A 91 -7.83 -4.33 -3.50
CA ALA A 91 -6.76 -5.22 -3.92
C ALA A 91 -6.55 -6.36 -2.92
N VAL A 92 -6.55 -6.06 -1.61
CA VAL A 92 -6.46 -7.08 -0.55
C VAL A 92 -7.63 -8.06 -0.66
N LEU A 93 -8.85 -7.56 -0.85
CA LEU A 93 -10.05 -8.40 -1.01
C LEU A 93 -9.95 -9.31 -2.24
N ALA A 94 -9.50 -8.77 -3.37
CA ALA A 94 -9.36 -9.52 -4.61
C ALA A 94 -8.28 -10.62 -4.52
N LEU A 95 -7.12 -10.31 -3.92
CA LEU A 95 -5.99 -11.22 -3.83
C LEU A 95 -6.14 -12.28 -2.73
N SER A 96 -6.72 -11.90 -1.58
CA SER A 96 -6.90 -12.83 -0.45
C SER A 96 -8.05 -13.83 -0.66
N GLN A 97 -8.95 -13.54 -1.61
CA GLN A 97 -10.22 -14.22 -1.81
C GLN A 97 -11.00 -14.33 -0.49
N LEU A 98 -11.03 -13.24 0.30
CA LEU A 98 -11.59 -13.23 1.64
C LEU A 98 -13.04 -13.73 1.69
N THR A 99 -13.83 -13.37 0.68
CA THR A 99 -15.25 -13.73 0.56
C THR A 99 -15.50 -15.16 0.08
N SER A 100 -14.47 -15.90 -0.35
CA SER A 100 -14.58 -17.31 -0.70
C SER A 100 -14.28 -18.25 0.47
N ARG A 101 -13.96 -17.71 1.64
CA ARG A 101 -13.64 -18.51 2.84
C ARG A 101 -14.92 -19.08 3.44
N GLU A 102 -14.87 -20.36 3.81
CA GLU A 102 -16.01 -21.07 4.42
C GLU A 102 -16.34 -20.56 5.83
N HIS A 103 -15.34 -20.05 6.54
CA HIS A 103 -15.49 -19.58 7.91
C HIS A 103 -15.38 -18.04 7.99
N PRO A 104 -15.99 -17.43 9.02
CA PRO A 104 -15.78 -16.03 9.31
C PRO A 104 -14.29 -15.72 9.36
N THR A 105 -13.84 -14.77 8.54
CA THR A 105 -12.43 -14.47 8.36
C THR A 105 -12.21 -12.97 8.44
N LEU A 106 -11.19 -12.58 9.18
CA LEU A 106 -10.76 -11.20 9.35
C LEU A 106 -9.45 -11.00 8.58
N ALA A 107 -9.42 -10.03 7.68
CA ALA A 107 -8.18 -9.47 7.15
C ALA A 107 -7.94 -8.11 7.79
N ILE A 108 -6.70 -7.84 8.15
CA ILE A 108 -6.25 -6.56 8.71
C ILE A 108 -5.06 -6.11 7.87
N ASP A 109 -5.21 -4.96 7.23
CA ASP A 109 -4.09 -4.24 6.61
C ASP A 109 -3.55 -3.25 7.64
N ILE A 110 -2.26 -3.35 7.93
CA ILE A 110 -1.60 -2.55 8.98
C ILE A 110 -0.60 -1.64 8.29
N GLY A 111 -0.96 -0.37 8.17
CA GLY A 111 -0.05 0.70 7.76
C GLY A 111 -0.30 1.97 8.57
N THR A 112 -0.06 3.12 7.95
CA THR A 112 -0.39 4.44 8.50
C THR A 112 -1.85 4.50 8.94
N ASN A 113 -2.73 3.93 8.13
CA ASN A 113 -4.09 3.57 8.52
C ASN A 113 -4.18 2.08 8.81
N GLY A 114 -5.15 1.68 9.64
CA GLY A 114 -5.51 0.28 9.84
C GLY A 114 -6.84 -0.02 9.16
N GLU A 115 -6.81 -0.78 8.07
CA GLU A 115 -8.02 -1.24 7.40
C GLU A 115 -8.40 -2.63 7.90
N VAL A 116 -9.65 -2.81 8.29
CA VAL A 116 -10.19 -4.07 8.82
C VAL A 116 -11.32 -4.53 7.93
N MET A 117 -11.21 -5.76 7.42
CA MET A 117 -12.18 -6.41 6.55
C MET A 117 -12.66 -7.71 7.21
N LEU A 118 -13.95 -7.78 7.55
CA LEU A 118 -14.57 -8.97 8.12
C LEU A 118 -15.51 -9.59 7.10
N TRP A 119 -15.18 -10.81 6.67
CA TRP A 119 -16.14 -11.70 6.03
C TRP A 119 -16.87 -12.49 7.11
N SER A 120 -18.19 -12.35 7.20
CA SER A 120 -19.00 -13.05 8.21
C SER A 120 -19.52 -14.42 7.76
N GLY A 121 -19.23 -14.84 6.52
CA GLY A 121 -19.92 -15.96 5.85
C GLY A 121 -21.16 -15.53 5.06
N GLU A 122 -21.69 -14.33 5.30
CA GLU A 122 -22.89 -13.80 4.64
C GLU A 122 -22.64 -12.43 4.01
N ARG A 123 -21.89 -11.57 4.70
CA ARG A 123 -21.59 -10.21 4.26
C ARG A 123 -20.16 -9.84 4.54
N LEU A 124 -19.64 -8.94 3.71
CA LEU A 124 -18.36 -8.28 3.92
C LEU A 124 -18.59 -6.95 4.64
N LEU A 125 -17.86 -6.73 5.73
CA LEU A 125 -17.82 -5.48 6.48
C LEU A 125 -16.42 -4.92 6.40
N VAL A 126 -16.31 -3.61 6.17
CA VAL A 126 -15.02 -2.93 6.03
C VAL A 126 -15.05 -1.63 6.82
N THR A 127 -13.96 -1.35 7.52
CA THR A 127 -13.74 -0.09 8.22
C THR A 127 -12.27 0.31 8.14
N SER A 128 -11.97 1.58 8.37
CA SER A 128 -10.61 2.08 8.56
C SER A 128 -10.49 2.73 9.94
N CYS A 129 -9.31 2.68 10.53
CA CYS A 129 -8.96 3.34 11.77
C CYS A 129 -7.61 4.06 11.66
N ALA A 130 -7.42 5.12 12.43
CA ALA A 130 -6.11 5.74 12.57
C ALA A 130 -5.21 4.82 13.43
N ALA A 131 -4.21 4.20 12.81
CA ALA A 131 -3.23 3.37 13.51
C ALA A 131 -1.93 4.15 13.82
N GLY A 132 -1.49 4.98 12.88
CA GLY A 132 -0.22 5.70 12.94
C GLY A 132 0.93 4.84 12.38
N PRO A 133 2.00 5.47 11.84
CA PRO A 133 3.01 4.79 11.04
C PRO A 133 4.10 4.10 11.88
N ALA A 134 3.79 3.68 13.11
CA ALA A 134 4.75 3.09 14.03
C ALA A 134 5.38 1.81 13.44
N PHE A 135 4.56 0.93 12.84
CA PHE A 135 5.05 -0.28 12.18
C PHE A 135 5.73 -0.03 10.83
N GLU A 136 5.65 1.18 10.29
CA GLU A 136 6.44 1.61 9.13
C GLU A 136 7.83 2.14 9.53
N GLY A 137 8.13 2.16 10.83
CA GLY A 137 9.36 2.71 11.40
C GLY A 137 9.38 4.25 11.43
N ALA A 138 8.25 4.92 11.20
CA ALA A 138 8.20 6.38 11.26
C ALA A 138 7.85 6.87 12.67
N GLN A 139 8.35 8.05 13.05
CA GLN A 139 8.12 8.68 14.35
C GLN A 139 8.62 7.86 15.57
N ILE A 140 9.57 6.94 15.33
CA ILE A 140 10.31 6.20 16.36
C ILE A 140 11.78 6.61 16.22
N GLU A 141 12.47 6.93 17.33
CA GLU A 141 13.84 7.49 17.33
C GLU A 141 14.84 6.66 16.51
N HIS A 142 14.74 5.34 16.60
CA HIS A 142 15.56 4.39 15.83
C HIS A 142 14.73 3.60 14.82
N GLY A 143 13.53 4.06 14.47
CA GLY A 143 12.66 3.42 13.51
C GLY A 143 13.16 3.59 12.08
N VAL A 144 13.16 2.50 11.31
CA VAL A 144 13.50 2.50 9.88
C VAL A 144 12.54 1.60 9.10
N ARG A 145 12.39 1.85 7.80
CA ARG A 145 11.67 0.93 6.91
C ARG A 145 12.41 -0.40 6.82
N ALA A 146 11.67 -1.48 6.56
CA ALA A 146 12.26 -2.79 6.28
C ALA A 146 13.11 -2.72 5.00
N ALA A 147 14.43 -2.65 5.20
CA ALA A 147 15.47 -2.58 4.17
C ALA A 147 16.77 -3.17 4.76
N ALA A 148 17.79 -3.33 3.92
CA ALA A 148 19.09 -3.84 4.36
C ALA A 148 19.62 -3.07 5.59
N GLY A 149 20.11 -3.82 6.58
CA GLY A 149 20.57 -3.29 7.88
C GLY A 149 19.46 -3.00 8.89
N ALA A 150 18.17 -3.07 8.53
CA ALA A 150 17.10 -2.92 9.52
C ALA A 150 16.99 -4.17 10.40
N ILE A 151 16.95 -3.99 11.73
CA ILE A 151 16.67 -5.06 12.69
C ILE A 151 15.22 -5.52 12.46
N GLU A 152 15.07 -6.78 12.05
CA GLU A 152 13.77 -7.41 11.77
C GLU A 152 13.34 -8.38 12.88
N ARG A 153 14.25 -8.70 13.81
CA ARG A 153 13.96 -9.61 14.93
C ARG A 153 14.90 -9.38 16.10
N VAL A 154 14.33 -9.26 17.30
CA VAL A 154 15.06 -9.30 18.57
C VAL A 154 14.69 -10.56 19.36
N ARG A 155 15.69 -11.25 19.93
CA ARG A 155 15.50 -12.35 20.90
C ARG A 155 16.22 -12.04 22.19
N LEU A 156 15.50 -12.21 23.30
CA LEU A 156 16.04 -12.13 24.66
C LEU A 156 16.23 -13.54 25.19
N THR A 157 17.44 -13.92 25.58
CA THR A 157 17.73 -15.25 26.14
C THR A 157 18.71 -15.11 27.29
N ASN A 158 18.28 -15.48 28.50
CA ASN A 158 19.11 -15.42 29.73
C ASN A 158 19.77 -14.06 30.02
N GLY A 159 19.16 -12.95 29.58
CA GLY A 159 19.72 -11.60 29.71
C GLY A 159 20.57 -11.16 28.53
N ASP A 160 20.89 -12.05 27.59
CA ASP A 160 21.55 -11.71 26.33
C ASP A 160 20.53 -11.24 25.28
N ILE A 161 20.93 -10.22 24.51
CA ILE A 161 20.15 -9.67 23.40
C ILE A 161 20.78 -10.17 22.10
N GLN A 162 19.99 -10.87 21.30
CA GLN A 162 20.37 -11.29 19.94
C GLN A 162 19.50 -10.55 18.93
N VAL A 163 20.14 -9.93 17.94
CA VAL A 163 19.46 -9.18 16.88
C VAL A 163 19.72 -9.83 15.53
N SER A 164 18.73 -9.83 14.65
CA SER A 164 18.89 -10.19 13.24
C SER A 164 18.52 -8.98 12.38
N ALA A 165 19.41 -8.60 11.46
CA ALA A 165 19.20 -7.51 10.53
C ALA A 165 19.03 -8.04 9.10
N ILE A 166 18.17 -7.39 8.32
CA ILE A 166 17.92 -7.76 6.93
C ILE A 166 19.23 -7.67 6.13
N GLY A 167 19.55 -8.73 5.39
CA GLY A 167 20.76 -8.80 4.55
C GLY A 167 22.06 -9.06 5.30
N ASP A 168 22.02 -9.41 6.60
CA ASP A 168 23.20 -9.64 7.44
C ASP A 168 24.17 -8.44 7.48
N GLU A 169 23.64 -7.22 7.29
CA GLU A 169 24.39 -5.97 7.33
C GLU A 169 24.44 -5.37 8.76
N PRO A 170 25.40 -4.46 9.04
CA PRO A 170 25.42 -3.72 10.30
C PRO A 170 24.09 -3.02 10.59
N PRO A 171 23.54 -3.12 11.82
CA PRO A 171 22.25 -2.53 12.15
C PRO A 171 22.20 -1.01 11.92
N SER A 172 21.19 -0.56 11.18
CA SER A 172 20.91 0.86 10.88
C SER A 172 19.70 1.41 11.63
N GLY A 173 18.87 0.53 12.21
CA GLY A 173 17.68 0.87 12.99
C GLY A 173 16.78 -0.35 13.21
N ILE A 174 15.56 -0.15 13.70
CA ILE A 174 14.55 -1.18 13.98
C ILE A 174 13.37 -1.00 13.02
N CYS A 175 12.98 -2.04 12.29
CA CYS A 175 11.78 -2.01 11.46
C CYS A 175 10.56 -2.57 12.19
N GLY A 176 9.37 -2.53 11.57
CA GLY A 176 8.11 -2.87 12.24
C GLY A 176 8.02 -4.28 12.84
N SER A 177 8.80 -5.24 12.35
CA SER A 177 8.83 -6.61 12.92
C SER A 177 9.85 -6.81 14.03
N GLY A 178 10.77 -5.86 14.19
CA GLY A 178 11.94 -5.91 15.07
C GLY A 178 11.62 -5.96 16.55
#